data_AF-A0A357K7N6-F1
#
_entry.id   AF-A0A357K7N6-F1
#
_cell.length_a   1.000
_cell.length_b   1.000
_cell.length_c   1.000
_cell.angle_alpha   90.00
_cell.angle_beta   90.00
_cell.angle_gamma   90.00
#
_symmetry.space_group_name_H-M   'P 1'
#
loop_
_entity.id
_entity.type
_entity.pdbx_description
1 polymer ?
#
loop_
_entity_poly.entity_id
_entity_poly.type
_entity_poly.pdbx_seq_one_letter_code
_entity_poly.pdbx_strand_id
1 'polypeptide(L)'
;MILSRFVKTVLCALVATCGVSVLGFAQDFSLTVEATPAVTEGLTQYRFYVNMNDASDRMSAVFGNNELMLSVDAPDGAFNSPFNSSWNASGINPAFVPVFPDLVDDTYATIGLEGPASSSGLEGAADPSIVEDSNQPITPFFLNDGATTLLSNTLTGASWYILNTASNG
;
A
#
# COMPACT_ATOMS: atom_id res chain seq x y z
N MET A 1 37.94 9.49 8.77
CA MET A 1 38.34 8.55 7.68
C MET A 1 37.42 7.33 7.78
N ILE A 2 36.20 7.47 7.27
CA ILE A 2 35.69 6.82 6.04
C ILE A 2 35.98 5.30 6.05
N LEU A 3 34.98 4.52 6.46
CA LEU A 3 34.84 3.14 6.03
C LEU A 3 33.53 3.05 5.22
N SER A 4 33.64 3.38 3.94
CA SER A 4 32.56 3.26 2.95
C SER A 4 32.22 1.79 2.74
N ARG A 5 30.96 1.41 2.95
CA ARG A 5 30.44 0.07 2.64
C ARG A 5 30.02 -0.01 1.17
N PHE A 6 30.69 -0.92 0.47
CA PHE A 6 30.39 -1.67 -0.77
C PHE A 6 29.33 -1.16 -1.77
N VAL A 7 29.81 -0.91 -2.99
CA VAL A 7 29.07 -0.80 -4.26
C VAL A 7 28.89 -2.19 -4.88
N LYS A 8 27.70 -2.49 -5.42
CA LYS A 8 27.51 -3.54 -6.43
C LYS A 8 26.76 -2.96 -7.63
N THR A 9 27.47 -2.90 -8.76
CA THR A 9 26.96 -2.62 -10.10
C THR A 9 26.71 -3.94 -10.84
N VAL A 10 25.52 -4.07 -11.40
CA VAL A 10 25.04 -4.82 -12.59
C VAL A 10 25.90 -5.98 -13.13
N LEU A 11 25.26 -7.16 -13.25
CA LEU A 11 25.56 -8.12 -14.32
C LEU A 11 24.25 -8.57 -14.98
N CYS A 12 24.13 -8.25 -16.27
CA CYS A 12 23.09 -8.70 -17.18
C CYS A 12 23.48 -10.08 -17.74
N ALA A 13 22.56 -11.05 -17.72
CA ALA A 13 22.68 -12.28 -18.50
C ALA A 13 21.30 -12.70 -19.02
N LEU A 14 21.16 -12.64 -20.35
CA LEU A 14 20.05 -13.17 -21.14
C LEU A 14 20.38 -14.60 -21.57
N VAL A 15 19.53 -15.59 -21.28
CA VAL A 15 19.38 -16.82 -22.08
C VAL A 15 17.92 -17.29 -22.04
N ALA A 16 17.37 -17.54 -23.23
CA ALA A 16 16.02 -18.03 -23.53
C ALA A 16 15.75 -19.46 -23.04
N THR A 17 14.48 -19.81 -22.81
CA THR A 17 13.74 -20.80 -23.63
C THR A 17 12.32 -21.07 -23.11
N CYS A 18 11.48 -21.43 -24.08
CA CYS A 18 10.26 -22.25 -24.01
C CYS A 18 8.94 -21.56 -23.66
N GLY A 19 8.03 -21.61 -24.63
CA GLY A 19 6.71 -21.00 -24.56
C GLY A 19 5.81 -21.63 -23.50
N VAL A 20 5.07 -20.75 -22.84
CA VAL A 20 3.75 -21.07 -22.32
C VAL A 20 2.82 -20.04 -22.93
N SER A 21 1.98 -20.48 -23.86
CA SER A 21 0.83 -19.70 -24.30
C SER A 21 -0.18 -19.73 -23.16
N VAL A 22 -0.23 -18.69 -22.32
CA VAL A 22 -1.42 -18.43 -21.52
C VAL A 22 -2.35 -17.59 -22.40
N LEU A 23 -3.34 -18.25 -23.02
CA LEU A 23 -4.52 -17.54 -23.51
C LEU A 23 -5.34 -17.12 -22.30
N GLY A 24 -4.96 -15.99 -21.74
CA GLY A 24 -5.70 -15.26 -20.72
C GLY A 24 -5.20 -13.83 -20.78
N PHE A 25 -6.10 -12.88 -20.99
CA PHE A 25 -5.75 -11.46 -20.89
C PHE A 25 -5.39 -11.16 -19.42
N ALA A 26 -4.16 -11.44 -19.02
CA ALA A 26 -3.54 -10.71 -17.93
C ALA A 26 -3.07 -9.41 -18.56
N GLN A 27 -3.77 -8.31 -18.29
CA GLN A 27 -3.14 -7.01 -18.44
C GLN A 27 -1.94 -7.03 -17.48
N ASP A 28 -0.73 -6.96 -18.01
CA ASP A 28 0.47 -6.77 -17.20
C ASP A 28 0.37 -5.38 -16.57
N PHE A 29 -0.12 -5.31 -15.33
CA PHE A 29 -0.03 -4.10 -14.51
C PHE A 29 1.36 -4.06 -13.88
N SER A 30 1.99 -2.90 -13.87
CA SER A 30 3.30 -2.72 -13.22
C SER A 30 3.13 -2.07 -11.85
N LEU A 31 4.10 -2.27 -10.96
CA LEU A 31 4.16 -1.63 -9.65
C LEU A 31 5.28 -0.59 -9.64
N THR A 32 4.96 0.66 -9.32
CA THR A 32 5.94 1.70 -8.99
C THR A 32 5.99 1.89 -7.48
N VAL A 33 7.20 1.96 -6.92
CA VAL A 33 7.41 2.31 -5.52
C VAL A 33 8.21 3.61 -5.47
N GLU A 34 7.61 4.65 -4.91
CA GLU A 34 8.27 5.92 -4.65
C GLU A 34 8.75 5.96 -3.21
N ALA A 35 9.96 6.47 -3.00
CA ALA A 35 10.56 6.63 -1.69
C ALA A 35 10.94 8.09 -1.47
N THR A 36 10.43 8.68 -0.39
CA THR A 36 10.71 10.07 0.01
C THR A 36 11.16 10.11 1.47
N PRO A 37 12.02 11.07 1.86
CA PRO A 37 12.30 11.29 3.28
C PRO A 37 11.01 11.59 4.04
N ALA A 38 10.81 10.91 5.17
CA ALA A 38 9.72 11.20 6.09
C ALA A 38 9.97 12.52 6.84
N VAL A 39 8.94 13.07 7.48
CA VAL A 39 9.08 14.21 8.41
C VAL A 39 9.91 13.81 9.63
N THR A 40 9.71 12.59 10.13
CA THR A 40 10.54 12.04 11.21
C THR A 40 11.91 11.65 10.69
N GLU A 41 12.96 12.25 11.25
CA GLU A 41 14.33 11.98 10.86
C GLU A 41 14.67 10.49 10.99
N GLY A 42 15.25 9.92 9.94
CA GLY A 42 15.64 8.50 9.89
C GLY A 42 14.56 7.56 9.36
N LEU A 43 13.33 8.02 9.15
CA LEU A 43 12.28 7.26 8.48
C LEU A 43 12.22 7.57 6.97
N THR A 44 11.63 6.65 6.20
CA THR A 44 11.38 6.81 4.77
C THR A 44 9.92 6.49 4.49
N GLN A 45 9.23 7.42 3.83
CA GLN A 45 7.89 7.19 3.33
C GLN A 45 7.98 6.41 2.01
N TYR A 46 7.22 5.32 1.94
CA TYR A 46 7.09 4.51 0.72
C TYR A 46 5.67 4.61 0.19
N ARG A 47 5.52 4.91 -1.10
CA ARG A 47 4.23 4.94 -1.77
C ARG A 47 4.18 3.95 -2.91
N PHE A 48 3.21 3.05 -2.85
CA PHE A 48 3.04 1.95 -3.80
C PHE A 48 1.94 2.30 -4.79
N TYR A 49 2.26 2.25 -6.08
CA TYR A 49 1.36 2.55 -7.17
C TYR A 49 1.21 1.35 -8.08
N VAL A 50 -0.01 0.85 -8.25
CA VAL A 50 -0.34 -0.08 -9.34
C VAL A 50 -0.63 0.76 -10.57
N ASN A 51 0.22 0.64 -11.59
CA ASN A 51 0.12 1.42 -12.82
C ASN A 51 -0.91 0.77 -13.74
N MET A 52 -2.00 1.48 -13.99
CA MET A 52 -3.01 1.11 -14.97
C MET A 52 -2.51 1.31 -16.40
N ASN A 53 -3.03 0.50 -17.32
CA ASN A 53 -2.59 0.51 -18.72
C ASN A 53 -3.34 1.57 -19.53
N ASP A 54 -4.61 1.83 -19.17
CA ASP A 54 -5.45 2.85 -19.77
C ASP A 54 -5.99 3.81 -18.69
N ALA A 55 -6.22 5.07 -19.05
CA ALA A 55 -6.77 6.07 -18.13
C ALA A 55 -8.24 5.80 -17.72
N SER A 56 -8.94 4.93 -18.45
CA SER A 56 -10.29 4.46 -18.13
C SER A 56 -10.31 3.19 -17.28
N ASP A 57 -9.16 2.55 -17.05
CA ASP A 57 -9.05 1.43 -16.13
C ASP A 57 -9.35 1.90 -14.69
N ARG A 58 -9.92 1.01 -13.89
CA ARG A 58 -10.30 1.31 -12.50
C ARG A 58 -9.81 0.23 -11.55
N MET A 59 -9.21 0.67 -10.43
CA MET A 59 -8.87 -0.17 -9.29
C MET A 59 -10.04 -0.24 -8.32
N SER A 60 -10.55 -1.44 -8.05
CA SER A 60 -11.61 -1.60 -7.06
C SER A 60 -11.14 -2.24 -5.75
N ALA A 61 -10.04 -3.00 -5.77
CA ALA A 61 -9.58 -3.74 -4.60
C ALA A 61 -8.09 -4.11 -4.67
N VAL A 62 -7.51 -4.30 -3.49
CA VAL A 62 -6.29 -5.09 -3.29
C VAL A 62 -6.68 -6.26 -2.41
N PHE A 63 -6.28 -7.48 -2.78
CA PHE A 63 -6.62 -8.68 -2.03
C PHE A 63 -5.49 -9.69 -2.01
N GLY A 64 -5.54 -10.61 -1.06
CA GLY A 64 -4.73 -11.82 -1.04
C GLY A 64 -5.45 -13.00 -0.40
N ASN A 65 -5.02 -14.21 -0.73
CA ASN A 65 -5.49 -15.48 -0.18
C ASN A 65 -4.44 -16.60 -0.40
N ASN A 66 -4.82 -17.85 -0.19
CA ASN A 66 -3.97 -19.03 -0.33
C ASN A 66 -3.52 -19.33 -1.77
N GLU A 67 -4.17 -18.77 -2.78
CA GLU A 67 -3.80 -18.93 -4.20
C GLU A 67 -2.98 -17.75 -4.70
N LEU A 68 -3.33 -16.54 -4.26
CA LEU A 68 -2.71 -15.27 -4.60
C LEU A 68 -2.32 -14.55 -3.31
N MET A 69 -1.12 -14.85 -2.80
CA MET A 69 -0.65 -14.28 -1.54
C MET A 69 -0.42 -12.78 -1.64
N LEU A 70 -0.93 -12.03 -0.64
CA LEU A 70 -0.55 -10.65 -0.40
C LEU A 70 0.40 -10.59 0.79
N SER A 71 1.58 -9.98 0.59
CA SER A 71 2.58 -9.80 1.65
C SER A 71 3.22 -8.43 1.54
N VAL A 72 3.39 -7.75 2.67
CA VAL A 72 4.20 -6.54 2.80
C VAL A 72 5.11 -6.72 4.00
N ASP A 73 6.41 -6.50 3.81
CA ASP A 73 7.43 -6.64 4.84
C ASP A 73 8.08 -5.29 5.13
N ALA A 74 7.98 -4.85 6.38
CA ALA A 74 8.61 -3.66 6.93
C ALA A 74 9.51 -4.09 8.11
N PRO A 75 10.71 -4.64 7.84
CA PRO A 75 11.56 -5.23 8.88
C PRO A 75 11.98 -4.25 9.98
N ASP A 76 12.06 -2.96 9.65
CA ASP A 76 12.37 -1.88 10.59
C ASP A 76 11.11 -1.31 11.30
N GLY A 77 9.93 -1.86 11.00
CA GLY A 77 8.63 -1.46 11.53
C GLY A 77 7.93 -0.40 10.67
N ALA A 78 6.60 -0.53 10.53
CA ALA A 78 5.74 0.49 9.96
C ALA A 78 5.40 1.54 11.03
N PHE A 79 5.43 2.81 10.63
CA PHE A 79 5.04 3.92 11.52
C PHE A 79 3.51 4.07 11.52
N ASN A 80 2.90 4.00 12.70
CA ASN A 80 1.46 4.22 12.89
C ASN A 80 1.24 5.26 13.98
N SER A 81 0.75 6.44 13.57
CA SER A 81 0.48 7.57 14.43
C SER A 81 -0.67 7.28 15.39
N PRO A 82 -0.55 7.64 16.69
CA PRO A 82 -1.66 7.52 17.62
C PRO A 82 -2.83 8.47 17.31
N PHE A 83 -2.69 9.36 16.31
CA PHE A 83 -3.68 10.35 15.92
C PHE A 83 -4.50 9.96 14.68
N ASN A 84 -4.20 8.84 14.02
CA ASN A 84 -5.13 8.20 13.10
C ASN A 84 -5.99 7.19 13.86
N SER A 85 -7.31 7.43 13.93
CA SER A 85 -8.23 6.54 14.64
C SER A 85 -8.76 5.37 13.81
N SER A 86 -8.18 5.11 12.63
CA SER A 86 -8.62 4.09 11.68
C SER A 86 -7.42 3.39 11.02
N TRP A 87 -7.67 2.26 10.34
CA TRP A 87 -6.66 1.51 9.56
C TRP A 87 -6.41 2.12 8.17
N ASN A 88 -7.30 3.02 7.74
CA ASN A 88 -7.19 3.79 6.51
C ASN A 88 -7.12 5.29 6.85
N ALA A 89 -7.01 6.16 5.86
CA ALA A 89 -6.89 7.59 6.08
C ALA A 89 -8.15 8.26 6.67
N SER A 90 -9.30 7.59 6.75
CA SER A 90 -10.54 8.20 7.26
C SER A 90 -10.47 8.67 8.72
N GLY A 91 -9.54 8.09 9.51
CA GLY A 91 -9.32 8.50 10.90
C GLY A 91 -8.41 9.71 11.05
N ILE A 92 -7.79 10.20 9.96
CA ILE A 92 -6.93 11.39 9.99
C ILE A 92 -7.80 12.65 9.99
N ASN A 93 -7.61 13.49 11.01
CA ASN A 93 -8.19 14.84 11.03
C ASN A 93 -7.17 15.85 10.47
N PRO A 94 -7.43 16.51 9.32
CA PRO A 94 -6.49 17.47 8.74
C PRO A 94 -6.10 18.63 9.67
N ALA A 95 -6.96 18.98 10.64
CA ALA A 95 -6.67 20.02 11.62
C ALA A 95 -5.53 19.64 12.60
N PHE A 96 -5.15 18.36 12.68
CA PHE A 96 -4.08 17.89 13.57
C PHE A 96 -2.69 17.94 12.93
N VAL A 97 -2.59 17.93 11.60
CA VAL A 97 -1.30 17.94 10.88
C VAL A 97 -0.38 19.12 11.26
N PRO A 98 -0.88 20.37 11.45
CA PRO A 98 -0.01 21.47 11.88
C PRO A 98 0.55 21.31 13.31
N VAL A 99 -0.09 20.49 14.15
CA VAL A 99 0.29 20.25 15.55
C VAL A 99 1.14 18.98 15.68
N PHE A 100 0.86 17.97 14.86
CA PHE A 100 1.56 16.70 14.78
C PHE A 100 1.99 16.46 13.32
N PRO A 101 3.12 17.07 12.89
CA PRO A 101 3.55 17.02 11.49
C PRO A 101 3.89 15.63 10.99
N ASP A 102 4.29 14.73 11.89
CA ASP A 102 4.57 13.32 11.63
C ASP A 102 3.32 12.51 11.23
N LEU A 103 2.11 13.04 11.47
CA LEU A 103 0.85 12.41 11.02
C LEU A 103 0.78 12.22 9.49
N VAL A 104 1.54 12.99 8.71
CA VAL A 104 1.59 12.82 7.24
C VAL A 104 2.35 11.55 6.81
N ASP A 105 3.14 10.97 7.71
CA ASP A 105 3.91 9.75 7.47
C ASP A 105 3.17 8.49 7.95
N ASP A 106 1.94 8.64 8.46
CA ASP A 106 1.12 7.53 8.96
C ASP A 106 0.90 6.43 7.90
N THR A 107 1.03 5.17 8.31
CA THR A 107 0.84 4.04 7.40
C THR A 107 -0.64 3.70 7.31
N TYR A 108 -1.23 3.84 6.12
CA TYR A 108 -2.63 3.49 5.89
C TYR A 108 -2.84 2.84 4.52
N ALA A 109 -3.88 2.02 4.41
CA ALA A 109 -4.33 1.49 3.12
C ALA A 109 -5.28 2.48 2.42
N THR A 110 -5.14 2.59 1.10
CA THR A 110 -5.89 3.52 0.25
C THR A 110 -6.11 2.95 -1.14
N ILE A 111 -7.04 3.54 -1.89
CA ILE A 111 -7.21 3.38 -3.33
C ILE A 111 -7.42 4.78 -3.90
N GLY A 112 -6.48 5.27 -4.72
CA GLY A 112 -6.60 6.55 -5.42
C GLY A 112 -6.70 7.81 -4.55
N LEU A 113 -6.33 7.75 -3.26
CA LEU A 113 -6.36 8.88 -2.33
C LEU A 113 -5.03 9.03 -1.58
N GLU A 114 -4.67 10.27 -1.25
CA GLU A 114 -3.49 10.62 -0.42
C GLU A 114 -3.88 11.04 1.01
N GLY A 115 -5.12 10.78 1.41
CA GLY A 115 -5.69 11.20 2.68
C GLY A 115 -7.17 10.81 2.78
N PRO A 116 -7.90 11.32 3.78
CA PRO A 116 -9.32 11.01 3.95
C PRO A 116 -10.13 11.42 2.72
N ALA A 117 -11.02 10.56 2.25
CA ALA A 117 -11.89 10.86 1.11
C ALA A 117 -12.69 12.17 1.30
N SER A 118 -13.13 12.43 2.54
CA SER A 118 -13.86 13.64 2.94
C SER A 118 -13.09 14.96 2.72
N SER A 119 -11.76 14.89 2.62
CA SER A 119 -10.87 16.05 2.42
C SER A 119 -10.11 16.02 1.10
N SER A 120 -10.38 15.02 0.25
CA SER A 120 -9.68 14.80 -1.02
C SER A 120 -9.97 15.85 -2.10
N GLY A 121 -11.11 16.55 -1.99
CA GLY A 121 -11.63 17.43 -3.04
C GLY A 121 -12.24 16.70 -4.25
N LEU A 122 -12.28 15.36 -4.22
CA LEU A 122 -12.90 14.53 -5.26
C LEU A 122 -14.36 14.23 -4.91
N GLU A 123 -15.29 14.72 -5.75
CA GLU A 123 -16.71 14.41 -5.60
C GLU A 123 -16.95 12.91 -5.78
N GLY A 124 -17.66 12.29 -4.84
CA GLY A 124 -17.96 10.85 -4.87
C GLY A 124 -16.79 9.95 -4.47
N ALA A 125 -15.70 10.48 -3.94
CA ALA A 125 -14.63 9.64 -3.39
C ALA A 125 -15.09 8.90 -2.12
N ALA A 126 -14.53 7.71 -1.90
CA ALA A 126 -14.81 6.90 -0.73
C ALA A 126 -13.52 6.33 -0.13
N ASP A 127 -13.44 6.35 1.20
CA ASP A 127 -12.42 5.60 1.94
C ASP A 127 -12.66 4.10 1.74
N PRO A 128 -11.60 3.27 1.63
CA PRO A 128 -11.76 1.85 1.36
C PRO A 128 -12.46 1.15 2.52
N SER A 129 -13.31 0.17 2.19
CA SER A 129 -13.86 -0.83 3.11
C SER A 129 -12.93 -2.03 3.20
N ILE A 130 -13.08 -2.86 4.23
CA ILE A 130 -12.25 -4.05 4.45
C ILE A 130 -13.08 -5.29 4.74
N VAL A 131 -12.60 -6.42 4.24
CA VAL A 131 -13.01 -7.77 4.65
C VAL A 131 -11.73 -8.55 4.91
N GLU A 132 -11.63 -9.22 6.05
CA GLU A 132 -10.43 -9.97 6.42
C GLU A 132 -10.79 -11.24 7.20
N ASP A 133 -9.94 -12.26 7.08
CA ASP A 133 -10.02 -13.45 7.92
C ASP A 133 -9.76 -13.08 9.38
N SER A 134 -10.71 -13.37 10.26
CA SER A 134 -10.55 -13.12 11.70
C SER A 134 -9.37 -13.87 12.33
N ASN A 135 -8.87 -14.94 11.68
CA ASN A 135 -7.70 -15.69 12.13
C ASN A 135 -6.36 -15.14 11.61
N GLN A 136 -6.39 -14.28 10.58
CA GLN A 136 -5.22 -13.58 10.02
C GLN A 136 -5.63 -12.18 9.54
N PRO A 137 -6.00 -11.26 10.46
CA PRO A 137 -6.35 -9.90 10.09
C PRO A 137 -5.11 -9.15 9.61
N ILE A 138 -5.30 -8.25 8.64
CA ILE A 138 -4.26 -7.38 8.07
C ILE A 138 -4.29 -5.97 8.66
N THR A 139 -5.43 -5.55 9.22
CA THR A 139 -5.58 -4.24 9.87
C THR A 139 -4.54 -3.93 10.96
N PRO A 140 -4.01 -4.90 11.74
CA PRO A 140 -2.96 -4.60 12.73
C PRO A 140 -1.70 -3.97 12.13
N PHE A 141 -1.40 -4.18 10.85
CA PHE A 141 -0.25 -3.54 10.19
C PHE A 141 -0.38 -2.00 10.13
N PHE A 142 -1.62 -1.51 10.02
CA PHE A 142 -1.96 -0.08 9.93
C PHE A 142 -2.39 0.53 11.28
N LEU A 143 -2.42 -0.28 12.34
CA LEU A 143 -2.93 0.14 13.65
C LEU A 143 -1.88 0.04 14.76
N ASN A 144 -0.95 -0.92 14.64
CA ASN A 144 0.07 -1.16 15.65
C ASN A 144 1.39 -0.53 15.19
N ASP A 145 1.83 0.51 15.89
CA ASP A 145 3.14 1.12 15.64
C ASP A 145 4.26 0.07 15.76
N GLY A 146 5.18 0.08 14.79
CA GLY A 146 6.26 -0.90 14.67
C GLY A 146 5.83 -2.26 14.10
N ALA A 147 4.63 -2.41 13.53
CA ALA A 147 4.22 -3.63 12.85
C ALA A 147 5.18 -3.97 11.68
N THR A 148 5.61 -5.23 11.59
CA THR A 148 6.67 -5.62 10.64
C THR A 148 6.17 -6.33 9.40
N THR A 149 4.95 -6.87 9.43
CA THR A 149 4.43 -7.73 8.36
C THR A 149 2.92 -7.57 8.22
N LEU A 150 2.47 -7.40 6.98
CA LEU A 150 1.12 -7.66 6.53
C LEU A 150 1.15 -8.96 5.74
N LEU A 151 0.33 -9.94 6.10
CA LEU A 151 0.25 -11.21 5.38
C LEU A 151 -1.21 -11.62 5.21
N SER A 152 -1.57 -11.98 3.98
CA SER A 152 -2.83 -12.64 3.66
C SER A 152 -2.57 -13.86 2.78
N ASN A 153 -2.65 -15.05 3.39
CA ASN A 153 -2.42 -16.34 2.71
C ASN A 153 -3.36 -17.46 3.19
N THR A 154 -4.42 -17.14 3.93
CA THR A 154 -5.44 -18.13 4.29
C THR A 154 -6.42 -18.37 3.14
N LEU A 155 -7.25 -19.40 3.27
CA LEU A 155 -8.33 -19.68 2.32
C LEU A 155 -9.35 -18.52 2.22
N THR A 156 -9.65 -17.88 3.35
CA THR A 156 -10.57 -16.73 3.40
C THR A 156 -9.88 -15.46 2.86
N GLY A 157 -8.61 -15.26 3.21
CA GLY A 157 -7.83 -14.12 2.77
C GLY A 157 -8.28 -12.79 3.37
N ALA A 158 -7.86 -11.70 2.73
CA ALA A 158 -8.21 -10.34 3.09
C ALA A 158 -8.26 -9.44 1.84
N SER A 159 -9.08 -8.39 1.91
CA SER A 159 -9.25 -7.42 0.85
C SER A 159 -9.66 -6.06 1.41
N TRP A 160 -9.02 -4.99 0.93
CA TRP A 160 -9.59 -3.66 1.03
C TRP A 160 -10.05 -3.18 -0.34
N TYR A 161 -11.20 -2.53 -0.38
CA TYR A 161 -11.90 -2.24 -1.63
C TYR A 161 -12.76 -0.98 -1.55
N ILE A 162 -13.07 -0.43 -2.72
CA ILE A 162 -14.08 0.61 -2.92
C ILE A 162 -15.17 0.09 -3.86
N LEU A 163 -16.37 0.64 -3.74
CA LEU A 163 -17.47 0.30 -4.64
C LEU A 163 -17.25 0.94 -6.02
N ASN A 164 -17.83 0.35 -7.06
CA ASN A 164 -17.78 0.88 -8.41
C ASN A 164 -18.39 2.29 -8.56
N THR A 165 -19.14 2.76 -7.56
CA THR A 165 -19.70 4.12 -7.52
C THR A 165 -18.72 5.16 -6.97
N ALA A 166 -17.63 4.76 -6.33
CA ALA A 166 -16.62 5.68 -5.83
C ALA A 166 -15.85 6.29 -7.00
N SER A 167 -15.42 7.55 -6.93
CA SER A 167 -14.71 8.23 -8.04
C SER A 167 -13.19 8.07 -8.02
N ASN A 168 -12.64 7.56 -6.92
CA ASN A 168 -11.20 7.38 -6.67
C ASN A 168 -10.68 5.97 -7.02
N GLY A 169 -11.41 5.25 -7.86
CA GLY A 169 -11.01 3.92 -8.36
C GLY A 169 -10.60 3.97 -9.80
#